data_AF-E4MUD3-F1
#
_entry.id   AF-E4MUD3-F1
#
_cell.length_a   1.000
_cell.length_b   1.000
_cell.length_c   1.000
_cell.angle_alpha   90.00
_cell.angle_beta   90.00
_cell.angle_gamma   90.00
#
_symmetry.space_group_name_H-M   'P 1'
#
loop_
_entity.id
_entity.type
_entity.pdbx_description
1 polymer ?
#
loop_
_entity_poly.entity_id
_entity_poly.type
_entity_poly.pdbx_seq_one_letter_code
_entity_poly.pdbx_strand_id
1 'polypeptide(L)'
;MTTHSLYTTLTTSIEEMKLLFEAHSLSALPVCEGNSFIGVLRKEAVEGVAKEALVSDYQYALERFFVSLTATWDTVIEAFASYHTDMLPVINETQ
;
A
#
# COMPACT_ATOMS: atom_id res chain seq x y z
N MET A 1 -2.60 -0.53 -22.61
CA MET A 1 -2.61 -1.35 -21.39
C MET A 1 -3.16 -0.47 -20.30
N THR A 2 -4.31 -0.81 -19.73
CA THR A 2 -4.90 -0.02 -18.64
C THR A 2 -4.12 -0.33 -17.38
N THR A 3 -3.15 0.52 -17.03
CA THR A 3 -2.50 0.50 -15.71
C THR A 3 -3.58 0.79 -14.67
N HIS A 4 -4.22 -0.26 -14.14
CA HIS A 4 -5.08 -0.13 -12.98
C HIS A 4 -4.18 -0.03 -11.76
N SER A 5 -3.89 1.18 -11.33
CA SER A 5 -3.20 1.42 -10.07
C SER A 5 -4.16 1.07 -8.93
N LEU A 6 -3.91 -0.04 -8.25
CA LEU A 6 -4.65 -0.43 -7.06
C LEU A 6 -4.08 0.34 -5.86
N TYR A 7 -4.72 1.45 -5.48
CA TYR A 7 -4.38 2.21 -4.28
C TYR A 7 -5.63 2.57 -3.48
N THR A 8 -5.46 2.75 -2.18
CA THR A 8 -6.51 3.22 -1.26
C THR A 8 -6.23 4.65 -0.84
N THR A 9 -7.24 5.36 -0.35
CA THR A 9 -7.10 6.70 0.20
C THR A 9 -7.32 6.70 1.70
N LEU A 10 -6.94 7.79 2.37
CA LEU A 10 -7.17 7.95 3.81
C LEU A 10 -8.66 7.92 4.19
N THR A 11 -9.54 8.24 3.25
CA THR A 11 -11.00 8.22 3.42
C THR A 11 -11.62 6.85 3.14
N THR A 12 -10.84 5.87 2.68
CA THR A 12 -11.35 4.51 2.49
C THR A 12 -11.63 3.84 3.83
N SER A 13 -12.72 3.09 3.90
CA SER A 13 -13.06 2.30 5.09
C SER A 13 -12.16 1.07 5.23
N ILE A 14 -11.94 0.62 6.46
CA ILE A 14 -11.23 -0.64 6.72
C ILE A 14 -11.97 -1.84 6.12
N GLU A 15 -13.30 -1.79 6.03
CA GLU A 15 -14.09 -2.81 5.33
C GLU A 15 -13.72 -2.93 3.85
N GLU A 16 -13.75 -1.82 3.11
CA GLU A 16 -13.38 -1.82 1.69
C GLU A 16 -11.94 -2.29 1.49
N MET A 17 -11.03 -1.87 2.37
CA MET A 17 -9.64 -2.30 2.32
C MET A 17 -9.49 -3.81 2.52
N LYS A 18 -10.22 -4.40 3.46
CA LYS A 18 -10.26 -5.86 3.66
C LYS A 18 -10.79 -6.58 2.43
N LEU A 19 -11.81 -6.04 1.78
CA LEU A 19 -12.33 -6.61 0.52
C LEU A 19 -11.28 -6.58 -0.58
N LEU A 20 -10.48 -5.51 -0.69
CA LEU A 20 -9.40 -5.41 -1.67
C LEU A 20 -8.30 -6.44 -1.42
N PHE A 21 -7.91 -6.64 -0.15
CA PHE A 21 -6.94 -7.67 0.23
C PHE A 21 -7.40 -9.07 -0.20
N GLU A 22 -8.66 -9.43 0.09
CA GLU A 22 -9.21 -10.73 -0.29
C GLU A 22 -9.36 -10.88 -1.80
N ALA A 23 -9.83 -9.83 -2.49
CA ALA A 23 -10.06 -9.86 -3.94
C ALA A 23 -8.78 -10.02 -4.76
N HIS A 24 -7.66 -9.47 -4.27
CA HIS A 24 -6.36 -9.50 -4.97
C HIS A 24 -5.33 -10.43 -4.34
N SER A 25 -5.66 -11.08 -3.22
CA SER A 25 -4.75 -11.93 -2.44
C SER A 25 -3.45 -11.21 -2.07
N LEU A 26 -3.54 -9.92 -1.72
CA LEU A 26 -2.40 -9.07 -1.31
C LEU A 26 -2.27 -9.06 0.22
N SER A 27 -1.04 -8.96 0.73
CA SER A 27 -0.77 -8.68 2.15
C SER A 27 -0.57 -7.20 2.45
N ALA A 28 -0.32 -6.39 1.43
CA ALA A 28 -0.03 -4.97 1.59
C ALA A 28 -0.68 -4.13 0.49
N LEU A 29 -1.17 -2.94 0.85
CA LEU A 29 -1.84 -2.02 -0.07
C LEU A 29 -1.31 -0.60 0.09
N PRO A 30 -1.01 0.11 -1.02
CA PRO A 30 -0.51 1.47 -0.97
C PRO A 30 -1.64 2.45 -0.65
N VAL A 31 -1.34 3.40 0.22
CA VAL A 31 -2.22 4.50 0.61
C VAL A 31 -1.69 5.78 0.00
N CYS A 32 -2.54 6.43 -0.80
CA CYS A 32 -2.25 7.70 -1.46
C CYS A 32 -3.30 8.74 -1.08
N GLU A 33 -2.89 9.99 -0.94
CA GLU A 33 -3.77 11.13 -0.80
C GLU A 33 -3.57 12.07 -1.99
N GLY A 34 -4.57 12.13 -2.88
CA GLY A 34 -4.44 12.83 -4.15
C GLY A 34 -3.27 12.30 -4.98
N ASN A 35 -2.26 13.15 -5.19
CA ASN A 35 -1.05 12.82 -5.93
C ASN A 35 0.15 12.41 -5.05
N SER A 36 -0.04 12.35 -3.73
CA SER A 36 1.02 12.05 -2.77
C SER A 36 0.89 10.63 -2.24
N PHE A 37 1.98 9.88 -2.28
CA PHE A 37 2.08 8.60 -1.58
C PHE A 37 2.27 8.84 -0.09
N ILE A 38 1.43 8.23 0.74
CA ILE A 38 1.47 8.37 2.20
C ILE A 38 2.22 7.22 2.84
N GLY A 39 2.00 6.00 2.35
CA GLY A 39 2.64 4.79 2.86
C GLY A 39 1.95 3.53 2.37
N VAL A 40 2.31 2.40 2.96
CA VAL A 40 1.71 1.10 2.72
C VAL A 40 1.07 0.62 4.02
N LEU A 41 -0.18 0.17 3.94
CA LEU A 41 -0.82 -0.49 5.07
C LEU A 41 -0.80 -2.00 4.84
N ARG A 42 -0.41 -2.74 5.87
CA ARG A 42 -0.41 -4.19 5.87
C ARG A 42 -1.74 -4.76 6.32
N LYS A 43 -2.10 -5.94 5.82
CA LYS A 43 -3.32 -6.66 6.16
C LYS A 43 -3.38 -6.94 7.66
N GLU A 44 -2.26 -7.28 8.26
CA GLU A 44 -2.12 -7.56 9.69
C GLU A 44 -2.43 -6.32 10.54
N ALA A 45 -2.15 -5.11 10.05
CA ALA A 45 -2.42 -3.86 10.78
C ALA A 45 -3.92 -3.57 10.90
N VAL A 46 -4.74 -4.12 10.00
CA VAL A 46 -6.19 -3.95 9.98
C VAL A 46 -6.94 -5.21 10.41
N GLU A 47 -6.22 -6.30 10.68
CA GLU A 47 -6.80 -7.52 11.19
C GLU A 47 -7.39 -7.27 12.59
N GLY A 48 -8.65 -7.65 12.81
CA GLY A 48 -9.35 -7.36 14.07
C GLY A 48 -9.81 -5.89 14.26
N VAL A 49 -9.49 -4.98 13.34
CA VAL A 49 -9.97 -3.59 13.38
C VAL A 49 -11.46 -3.48 13.00
N ALA A 50 -12.17 -2.54 13.65
CA ALA A 50 -13.56 -2.19 13.35
C ALA A 50 -13.76 -1.82 11.88
N LYS A 51 -14.84 -2.32 11.27
CA LYS A 51 -15.11 -2.18 9.84
C LYS A 51 -15.42 -0.75 9.43
N GLU A 52 -16.04 -0.01 10.35
CA GLU A 52 -16.48 1.37 10.18
C GLU A 52 -15.35 2.39 10.32
N ALA A 53 -14.18 1.95 10.79
CA ALA A 53 -13.03 2.83 10.90
C ALA A 53 -12.47 3.19 9.52
N LEU A 54 -11.77 4.32 9.44
CA LEU A 54 -11.12 4.78 8.22
C LEU A 54 -9.62 4.46 8.25
N VAL A 55 -9.01 4.37 7.07
CA VAL A 55 -7.55 4.25 6.94
C VAL A 55 -6.85 5.43 7.61
N SER A 56 -7.46 6.62 7.62
CA SER A 56 -6.96 7.80 8.36
C SER A 56 -6.75 7.55 9.85
N ASP A 57 -7.59 6.73 10.49
CA ASP A 57 -7.47 6.42 11.91
C ASP A 57 -6.25 5.54 12.23
N TYR A 58 -5.69 4.87 11.20
CA TYR A 58 -4.56 3.95 11.30
C TYR A 58 -3.31 4.46 10.57
N GLN A 59 -3.20 5.78 10.35
CA GLN A 59 -2.02 6.38 9.72
C GLN A 59 -0.71 6.02 10.42
N TYR A 60 -0.72 5.80 11.73
CA TYR A 60 0.45 5.40 12.51
C TYR A 60 0.96 3.99 12.17
N ALA A 61 0.12 3.15 11.56
CA ALA A 61 0.48 1.80 11.14
C ALA A 61 0.97 1.74 9.67
N LEU A 62 1.01 2.89 8.98
CA LEU A 62 1.52 2.98 7.62
C LEU A 62 3.04 2.87 7.60
N GLU A 63 3.55 1.96 6.78
CA GLU A 63 4.97 1.79 6.54
C GLU A 63 5.42 2.55 5.30
N ARG A 64 6.56 3.22 5.39
CA ARG A 64 7.10 4.05 4.31
C ARG A 64 8.13 3.28 3.51
N PHE A 65 7.68 2.33 2.71
CA PHE A 65 8.53 1.66 1.73
C PHE A 65 7.96 1.80 0.32
N PHE A 66 8.87 2.00 -0.63
CA PHE A 66 8.58 2.11 -2.05
C PHE A 66 9.88 1.92 -2.83
N VAL A 67 9.76 1.74 -4.13
CA VAL A 67 10.90 1.80 -5.07
C VAL A 67 10.68 2.92 -6.07
N SER A 68 11.78 3.55 -6.51
CA SER A 68 11.73 4.58 -7.54
C SER A 68 11.38 3.96 -8.89
N LEU A 69 10.71 4.71 -9.77
CA LEU A 69 10.42 4.28 -11.14
C LEU A 69 11.69 3.93 -11.94
N THR A 70 12.82 4.52 -11.57
CA THR A 70 14.14 4.30 -12.17
C THR A 70 14.95 3.22 -11.45
N ALA A 71 14.38 2.55 -10.44
CA ALA A 71 15.08 1.54 -9.66
C ALA A 71 15.51 0.35 -10.53
N THR A 72 16.70 -0.18 -10.24
CA THR A 72 17.21 -1.38 -10.91
C THR A 72 16.49 -2.63 -10.41
N TRP A 73 16.53 -3.70 -11.21
CA TRP A 73 15.90 -4.96 -10.80
C TRP A 73 16.51 -5.54 -9.52
N ASP A 74 17.82 -5.40 -9.31
CA ASP A 74 18.49 -5.82 -8.07
C ASP A 74 17.91 -5.09 -6.85
N THR A 75 17.67 -3.77 -6.96
CA THR A 75 17.01 -2.98 -5.90
C THR A 75 15.59 -3.47 -5.63
N VAL A 76 14.84 -3.81 -6.67
CA VAL A 76 13.47 -4.33 -6.53
C VAL A 76 13.46 -5.67 -5.79
N ILE A 77 14.36 -6.59 -6.16
CA ILE A 77 14.49 -7.90 -5.50
C ILE A 77 14.93 -7.75 -4.04
N GLU A 78 15.89 -6.87 -3.75
CA GLU A 78 16.33 -6.59 -2.40
C GLU A 78 15.21 -6.00 -1.54
N ALA A 79 14.40 -5.09 -2.10
CA ALA A 79 13.25 -4.51 -1.41
C ALA A 79 12.20 -5.56 -1.05
N PHE A 80 11.86 -6.48 -1.95
CA PHE A 80 10.95 -7.59 -1.65
C PHE A 80 11.46 -8.46 -0.49
N ALA A 81 12.77 -8.77 -0.49
CA ALA A 81 13.39 -9.56 0.58
C ALA A 81 13.43 -8.79 1.91
N SER A 82 13.72 -7.49 1.87
CA SER A 82 13.90 -6.65 3.07
C SER A 82 12.58 -6.32 3.76
N TYR A 83 11.53 -6.05 2.99
CA TYR A 83 10.22 -5.68 3.53
C TYR A 83 9.29 -6.88 3.76
N HIS A 84 9.68 -8.07 3.31
CA HIS A 84 8.85 -9.28 3.41
C HIS A 84 7.42 -9.04 2.90
N THR A 85 7.32 -8.43 1.72
CA THR A 85 6.04 -8.02 1.10
C THR A 85 5.79 -8.77 -0.21
N ASP A 86 4.54 -8.86 -0.65
CA ASP A 86 4.16 -9.35 -1.99
C ASP A 86 3.90 -8.22 -3.00
N MET A 87 3.96 -6.96 -2.54
CA MET A 87 3.71 -5.78 -3.35
C MET A 87 4.68 -4.66 -2.99
N LEU A 88 5.21 -3.98 -4.01
CA LEU A 88 6.05 -2.79 -3.87
C LEU A 88 5.42 -1.61 -4.61
N PRO A 89 5.13 -0.50 -3.92
CA PRO A 89 4.74 0.73 -4.58
C PRO A 89 5.88 1.27 -5.44
N VAL A 90 5.59 1.63 -6.68
CA VAL A 90 6.54 2.30 -7.57
C VAL A 90 6.17 3.78 -7.63
N ILE A 91 7.07 4.64 -7.18
CA ILE A 91 6.87 6.08 -7.15
C ILE A 91 7.76 6.72 -8.19
N ASN A 92 7.20 7.65 -8.95
CA ASN A 92 7.98 8.53 -9.78
C ASN A 92 8.35 9.78 -8.96
N GLU A 93 9.60 9.86 -8.50
CA GLU A 93 10.11 10.98 -7.70
C GLU A 93 10.24 12.31 -8.48
N THR A 94 9.85 12.37 -9.76
CA THR A 94 9.94 13.59 -10.59
C THR A 94 8.76 14.57 -10.43
N GLN A 95 8.22 14.76 -9.22
CA GLN A 95 7.29 15.86 -8.93
C GLN A 95 7.75 16.70 -7.74
#